data_AF-A0A0T2ZKF0-F1
#
_entry.id   AF-A0A0T2ZKF0-F1
#
_cell.length_a   1.000
_cell.length_b   1.000
_cell.length_c   1.000
_cell.angle_alpha   90.00
_cell.angle_beta   90.00
_cell.angle_gamma   90.00
#
_symmetry.space_group_name_H-M   'P 1'
#
loop_
_entity.id
_entity.type
_entity.pdbx_description
1 polymer ?
#
loop_
_entity_poly.entity_id
_entity_poly.type
_entity_poly.pdbx_seq_one_letter_code
_entity_poly.pdbx_strand_id
1 'polypeptide(L)'
;MKTARVFVPASDASEASETMAICFRPMGEVRTWPVATAWLDGRFVLWSSPCLDHSHEHANVEAFEHKFGDCACTFPAFMRSMNWLDSVCFAASGLEEVIAACKTNPEYGLVCVRAEGLSETLGNGEPA
;
A
#
# COMPACT_ATOMS: atom_id res chain seq x y z
N MET A 1 1.05 -9.86 21.06
CA MET A 1 1.25 -10.94 20.08
C MET A 1 0.35 -10.64 18.88
N LYS A 2 0.88 -9.96 17.85
CA LYS A 2 0.21 -9.85 16.55
C LYS A 2 0.53 -11.14 15.79
N THR A 3 -0.47 -11.99 15.58
CA THR A 3 -0.30 -13.24 14.84
C THR A 3 -0.19 -12.92 13.35
N ALA A 4 1.02 -12.88 12.82
CA ALA A 4 1.26 -12.83 11.38
C ALA A 4 0.69 -14.11 10.76
N ARG A 5 -0.41 -14.01 10.01
CA ARG A 5 -0.94 -15.11 9.22
C ARG A 5 -0.21 -15.14 7.90
N VAL A 6 0.63 -16.16 7.72
CA VAL A 6 1.27 -16.50 6.45
C VAL A 6 0.17 -16.78 5.42
N PHE A 7 0.16 -16.03 4.31
CA PHE A 7 -0.70 -16.32 3.17
C PHE A 7 0.11 -16.99 2.06
N VAL A 8 -0.34 -18.17 1.66
CA VAL A 8 0.03 -18.87 0.43
C VAL A 8 -1.03 -18.50 -0.60
N PRO A 9 -0.69 -17.97 -1.79
CA PRO A 9 -1.69 -17.62 -2.78
C PRO A 9 -2.35 -18.89 -3.32
N ALA A 10 -3.61 -19.09 -2.95
CA ALA A 10 -4.49 -20.03 -3.63
C ALA A 10 -5.02 -19.36 -4.90
N SER A 11 -4.57 -19.88 -6.05
CA SER A 11 -5.28 -19.73 -7.32
C SER A 11 -6.66 -20.35 -7.19
N ASP A 12 -7.71 -19.57 -6.98
CA ASP A 12 -8.98 -19.68 -7.71
C ASP A 12 -10.01 -18.61 -7.27
N ALA A 13 -10.90 -18.27 -8.20
CA ALA A 13 -12.15 -17.52 -8.06
C ALA A 13 -12.09 -15.98 -7.83
N SER A 14 -12.07 -15.26 -8.96
CA SER A 14 -13.14 -14.33 -9.39
C SER A 14 -14.10 -13.74 -8.34
N GLU A 15 -13.60 -12.94 -7.41
CA GLU A 15 -14.26 -11.72 -6.95
C GLU A 15 -13.26 -10.61 -7.23
N ALA A 16 -13.66 -9.56 -7.94
CA ALA A 16 -12.84 -8.36 -8.07
C ALA A 16 -12.73 -7.75 -6.66
N SER A 17 -11.77 -8.22 -5.88
CA SER A 17 -11.48 -7.69 -4.56
C SER A 17 -11.20 -6.20 -4.76
N GLU A 18 -12.04 -5.37 -4.17
CA GLU A 18 -11.87 -3.93 -4.22
C GLU A 18 -10.49 -3.63 -3.65
N THR A 19 -9.60 -3.12 -4.50
CA THR A 19 -8.21 -2.84 -4.15
C THR A 19 -7.96 -1.35 -4.24
N MET A 20 -7.08 -0.87 -3.38
CA MET A 20 -6.70 0.52 -3.26
C MET A 20 -5.19 0.61 -3.36
N ALA A 21 -4.70 1.47 -4.25
CA ALA A 21 -3.30 1.82 -4.30
C ALA A 21 -3.02 2.94 -3.30
N ILE A 22 -1.94 2.77 -2.54
CA ILE A 22 -1.48 3.75 -1.57
C ILE A 22 -0.14 4.28 -2.07
N CYS A 23 -0.10 5.57 -2.30
CA CYS A 23 1.08 6.27 -2.77
C CYS A 23 1.66 7.16 -1.68
N PHE A 24 2.99 7.25 -1.62
CA PHE A 24 3.71 8.15 -0.74
C PHE A 24 4.33 9.28 -1.54
N ARG A 25 4.19 10.49 -1.02
CA ARG A 25 4.83 11.71 -1.51
C ARG A 25 5.79 12.22 -0.42
N PRO A 26 7.10 12.09 -0.63
CA PRO A 26 8.09 12.75 0.20
C PRO A 26 7.86 14.27 0.27
N MET A 27 8.23 14.90 1.39
CA MET A 27 8.11 16.35 1.53
C MET A 27 8.97 17.08 0.50
N GLY A 28 8.39 18.09 -0.16
CA GLY A 28 9.07 18.87 -1.19
C GLY A 28 9.01 18.27 -2.60
N GLU A 29 8.53 17.03 -2.74
CA GLU A 29 8.37 16.37 -4.03
C GLU A 29 6.96 16.59 -4.61
N VAL A 30 6.89 16.75 -5.93
CA VAL A 30 5.62 16.80 -6.66
C VAL A 30 5.13 15.39 -6.99
N ARG A 31 6.07 14.44 -7.13
CA ARG A 31 5.78 13.07 -7.54
C ARG A 31 5.33 12.21 -6.36
N THR A 32 4.43 11.28 -6.64
CA THR A 32 3.98 10.23 -5.71
C THR A 32 4.46 8.87 -6.21
N TRP A 33 4.81 7.97 -5.29
CA TRP A 33 5.23 6.61 -5.61
C TRP A 33 4.28 5.60 -4.97
N PRO A 34 3.82 4.56 -5.68
CA PRO A 34 3.03 3.50 -5.08
C PRO A 34 3.89 2.74 -4.08
N VAL A 35 3.45 2.64 -2.84
CA VAL A 35 4.20 2.06 -1.73
C VAL A 35 3.46 0.94 -1.03
N ALA A 36 2.15 0.88 -1.15
CA ALA A 36 1.34 -0.17 -0.57
C ALA A 36 0.08 -0.40 -1.38
N THR A 37 -0.53 -1.56 -1.16
CA THR A 37 -1.86 -1.90 -1.66
C THR A 37 -2.71 -2.26 -0.45
N ALA A 38 -3.97 -1.80 -0.41
CA ALA A 38 -4.96 -2.24 0.56
C ALA A 38 -6.15 -2.89 -0.12
N TRP A 39 -6.82 -3.79 0.57
CA TRP A 39 -8.00 -4.50 0.10
C TRP A 39 -8.91 -4.83 1.27
N LEU A 40 -10.17 -5.11 0.97
CA LEU A 40 -11.14 -5.56 1.96
C LEU A 40 -11.11 -7.09 2.06
N ASP A 41 -10.88 -7.62 3.26
CA ASP A 41 -11.02 -9.04 3.58
C ASP A 41 -12.16 -9.21 4.61
N GLY A 42 -13.35 -9.49 4.08
CA GLY A 42 -14.59 -9.55 4.86
C GLY A 42 -14.94 -8.20 5.50
N ARG A 43 -14.57 -8.01 6.77
CA ARG A 43 -14.83 -6.79 7.56
C ARG A 43 -13.57 -6.03 7.95
N PHE A 44 -12.41 -6.48 7.49
CA PHE A 44 -11.13 -5.90 7.86
C PHE A 44 -10.46 -5.32 6.62
N VAL A 45 -9.89 -4.13 6.77
CA VAL A 45 -9.00 -3.58 5.75
C VAL A 45 -7.61 -4.15 5.98
N LEU A 46 -7.17 -4.98 5.04
CA LEU A 46 -5.80 -5.48 5.00
C LEU A 46 -4.97 -4.65 4.04
N TRP A 47 -3.66 -4.62 4.27
CA TRP A 47 -2.74 -3.92 3.40
C TRP A 47 -1.38 -4.63 3.39
N SER A 48 -0.59 -4.37 2.36
CA SER A 48 0.79 -4.83 2.27
C SER A 48 1.65 -3.80 1.56
N SER A 49 2.93 -3.80 1.90
CA SER A 49 3.94 -2.93 1.30
C SER A 49 5.17 -3.74 0.92
N PRO A 50 5.67 -3.68 -0.32
CA PRO A 50 6.95 -4.29 -0.68
C PRO A 50 8.14 -3.62 0.02
N CYS A 51 7.95 -2.41 0.57
CA CYS A 51 8.97 -1.67 1.29
C CYS A 51 9.00 -1.97 2.79
N LEU A 52 8.16 -2.90 3.28
CA LEU A 52 8.14 -3.35 4.66
C LEU A 52 8.35 -4.87 4.73
N ASP A 53 8.81 -5.35 5.88
CA ASP A 53 8.81 -6.78 6.18
C ASP A 53 7.39 -7.29 6.47
N HIS A 54 7.23 -8.61 6.65
CA HIS A 54 5.93 -9.22 6.92
C HIS A 54 5.26 -8.78 8.23
N SER A 55 6.01 -8.17 9.16
CA SER A 55 5.47 -7.65 10.41
C SER A 55 4.95 -6.21 10.29
N HIS A 56 5.32 -5.51 9.21
CA HIS A 56 5.15 -4.07 9.02
C HIS A 56 5.86 -3.21 10.09
N GLU A 57 6.72 -3.81 10.93
CA GLU A 57 7.47 -3.09 11.98
C GLU A 57 8.80 -2.57 11.46
N HIS A 58 9.41 -3.28 10.49
CA HIS A 58 10.68 -2.88 9.89
C HIS A 58 10.51 -2.63 8.39
N ALA A 59 11.28 -1.67 7.89
CA ALA A 59 11.39 -1.49 6.46
C ALA A 59 12.24 -2.59 5.83
N ASN A 60 11.85 -3.01 4.64
CA ASN A 60 12.77 -3.64 3.72
C ASN A 60 13.63 -2.53 3.08
N VAL A 61 14.82 -2.30 3.66
CA VAL A 61 15.73 -1.22 3.25
C VAL A 61 16.13 -1.35 1.77
N GLU A 62 16.44 -2.56 1.31
CA GLU A 62 16.80 -2.80 -0.09
C GLU A 62 15.65 -2.44 -1.05
N ALA A 63 14.43 -2.86 -0.73
CA ALA A 63 13.25 -2.52 -1.54
C ALA A 63 12.91 -1.02 -1.47
N PHE A 64 13.18 -0.36 -0.34
CA PHE A 64 13.01 1.07 -0.18
C PHE A 64 14.03 1.85 -1.02
N GLU A 65 15.32 1.55 -0.89
CA GLU A 65 16.41 2.17 -1.64
C GLU A 65 16.26 1.94 -3.14
N HIS A 66 15.86 0.73 -3.56
CA HIS A 66 15.58 0.47 -4.97
C HIS A 66 14.45 1.36 -5.52
N LYS A 67 13.42 1.66 -4.72
CA LYS A 67 12.26 2.44 -5.15
C LYS A 67 12.49 3.95 -5.08
N PHE A 68 13.17 4.43 -4.03
CA PHE A 68 13.35 5.85 -3.74
C PHE A 68 14.77 6.37 -4.02
N GLY A 69 15.70 5.50 -4.43
CA GLY A 69 17.10 5.83 -4.65
C GLY A 69 17.79 6.35 -3.38
N ASP A 70 18.71 7.31 -3.56
CA ASP A 70 19.47 7.96 -2.48
C ASP A 70 18.62 8.88 -1.57
N CYS A 71 17.30 8.79 -1.60
CA CYS A 71 16.39 9.57 -0.74
C CYS A 71 16.36 9.03 0.71
N ALA A 72 17.52 8.68 1.29
CA ALA A 72 17.65 8.20 2.68
C ALA A 72 17.05 9.19 3.68
N CYS A 73 17.08 10.49 3.38
CA CYS A 73 16.45 11.54 4.20
C CYS A 73 14.91 11.40 4.32
N THR A 74 14.28 10.68 3.40
CA THR A 74 12.82 10.47 3.39
C THR A 74 12.37 9.25 4.19
N PHE A 75 13.32 8.36 4.55
CA PHE A 75 13.05 7.12 5.25
C PHE A 75 12.32 7.29 6.61
N PRO A 76 12.72 8.24 7.50
CA PRO A 76 11.99 8.44 8.75
C PRO A 76 10.55 8.92 8.53
N ALA A 77 10.33 9.78 7.54
CA ALA A 77 8.99 10.26 7.19
C ALA A 77 8.13 9.13 6.61
N PHE A 78 8.73 8.28 5.78
CA PHE A 78 8.08 7.09 5.24
C PHE A 78 7.63 6.14 6.35
N MET A 79 8.52 5.77 7.29
CA MET A 79 8.18 4.86 8.40
C MET A 79 7.07 5.44 9.29
N ARG A 80 7.11 6.74 9.57
CA ARG A 80 6.04 7.42 10.31
C ARG A 80 4.69 7.31 9.59
N SER A 81 4.70 7.47 8.27
CA SER A 81 3.49 7.42 7.44
C SER A 81 2.92 6.00 7.37
N MET A 82 3.79 4.98 7.27
CA MET A 82 3.37 3.58 7.29
C MET A 82 2.80 3.13 8.63
N ASN A 83 3.37 3.58 9.75
CA ASN A 83 2.81 3.29 11.08
C ASN A 83 1.43 3.95 11.28
N TRP A 84 1.27 5.19 10.81
CA TRP A 84 -0.03 5.84 10.80
C TRP A 84 -1.04 5.10 9.91
N LEU A 85 -0.61 4.66 8.72
CA LEU A 85 -1.45 3.85 7.83
C LEU A 85 -1.91 2.54 8.49
N ASP A 86 -1.02 1.83 9.20
CA ASP A 86 -1.39 0.61 9.95
C ASP A 86 -2.53 0.89 10.93
N SER A 87 -2.44 2.02 11.64
CA SER A 87 -3.45 2.43 12.61
C SER A 87 -4.79 2.78 11.94
N VAL A 88 -4.75 3.43 10.78
CA VAL A 88 -5.95 3.77 9.99
C VAL A 88 -6.62 2.50 9.46
N CYS A 89 -5.87 1.61 8.81
CA CYS A 89 -6.40 0.36 8.28
C CYS A 89 -6.97 -0.54 9.39
N PHE A 90 -6.34 -0.54 10.58
CA PHE A 90 -6.84 -1.27 11.73
C PHE A 90 -8.18 -0.73 12.26
N ALA A 91 -8.40 0.58 12.20
CA ALA A 91 -9.61 1.23 12.68
C ALA A 91 -10.74 1.28 11.63
N ALA A 92 -10.40 1.16 10.34
CA ALA A 92 -11.34 1.34 9.24
C ALA A 92 -12.27 0.12 9.05
N SER A 93 -13.53 0.41 8.74
CA SER A 93 -14.53 -0.59 8.34
C SER A 93 -14.59 -0.81 6.83
N GLY A 94 -13.88 0.01 6.05
CA GLY A 94 -13.82 -0.10 4.59
C GLY A 94 -12.81 0.85 3.95
N LEU A 95 -12.53 0.65 2.66
CA LEU A 95 -11.52 1.41 1.92
C LEU A 95 -11.85 2.91 1.81
N GLU A 96 -13.13 3.27 1.76
CA GLU A 96 -13.57 4.68 1.73
C GLU A 96 -13.14 5.47 2.97
N GLU A 97 -13.14 4.83 4.15
CA GLU A 97 -12.67 5.48 5.37
C GLU A 97 -11.17 5.72 5.33
N VAL A 98 -10.40 4.79 4.74
CA VAL A 98 -8.96 4.96 4.53
C VAL A 98 -8.69 6.11 3.55
N ILE A 99 -9.44 6.18 2.44
CA ILE A 99 -9.34 7.29 1.47
C ILE A 99 -9.65 8.63 2.15
N ALA A 100 -10.71 8.69 2.95
CA ALA A 100 -11.09 9.88 3.70
C ALA A 100 -9.99 10.28 4.70
N ALA A 101 -9.38 9.32 5.40
CA ALA A 101 -8.29 9.57 6.34
C ALA A 101 -7.05 10.15 5.63
N CYS A 102 -6.66 9.61 4.47
CA CYS A 102 -5.53 10.13 3.69
C CYS A 102 -5.78 11.56 3.19
N LYS A 103 -7.02 11.89 2.83
CA LYS A 103 -7.41 13.26 2.44
C LYS A 103 -7.39 14.24 3.62
N THR A 104 -7.76 13.78 4.80
CA THR A 104 -7.90 14.62 6.00
C THR A 104 -6.56 14.88 6.69
N ASN A 105 -5.57 14.00 6.50
CA ASN A 105 -4.26 14.10 7.15
C ASN A 105 -3.12 14.17 6.10
N PRO A 106 -3.06 15.23 5.29
CA PRO A 106 -2.08 15.37 4.21
C PRO A 106 -0.63 15.46 4.70
N GLU A 107 -0.39 15.72 5.98
CA GLU A 107 0.93 15.80 6.61
C GLU A 107 1.70 14.47 6.59
N TYR A 108 1.00 13.34 6.47
CA TYR A 108 1.61 12.02 6.30
C TYR A 108 2.02 11.75 4.85
N GLY A 109 1.72 12.65 3.91
CA GLY A 109 2.15 12.52 2.51
C GLY A 109 1.58 11.29 1.80
N LEU A 110 0.52 10.68 2.34
CA LEU A 110 -0.13 9.52 1.73
C LEU A 110 -1.28 9.95 0.83
N VAL A 111 -1.34 9.34 -0.34
CA VAL A 111 -2.41 9.51 -1.33
C VAL A 111 -3.02 8.15 -1.59
N CYS A 112 -4.28 7.99 -1.21
CA CYS A 112 -4.99 6.72 -1.25
C CYS A 112 -6.05 6.80 -2.35
N VAL A 113 -5.94 5.93 -3.37
CA VAL A 113 -6.82 5.93 -4.54
C VAL A 113 -7.32 4.52 -4.81
N ARG A 114 -8.61 4.39 -5.14
CA ARG A 114 -9.14 3.11 -5.62
C ARG A 114 -8.38 2.71 -6.87
N ALA A 115 -7.92 1.47 -6.93
CA ALA A 115 -7.45 0.89 -8.17
C ALA A 115 -8.70 0.63 -9.02
N GLU A 116 -9.06 1.57 -9.90
CA GLU A 116 -10.09 1.29 -10.89
C GLU A 116 -9.65 0.07 -11.70
N GLY A 117 -10.56 -0.91 -11.80
CA GLY A 117 -10.25 -2.27 -12.19
C GLY A 117 -9.37 -2.34 -13.43
N LEU A 118 -8.26 -3.07 -13.30
CA LEU A 118 -7.52 -3.61 -14.43
C LEU A 118 -8.34 -4.77 -15.02
N SER A 119 -9.54 -4.46 -15.55
CA SER A 119 -10.25 -5.34 -16.48
C SER A 119 -9.76 -5.00 -17.88
N GLU A 120 -8.93 -5.91 -18.41
CA GLU A 120 -8.66 -6.15 -19.83
C GLU A 120 -8.21 -4.95 -20.68
N THR A 121 -6.89 -4.83 -20.88
CA THR A 121 -6.26 -4.78 -22.22
C THR A 121 -4.74 -4.71 -22.08
N LEU A 122 -4.09 -5.85 -21.83
CA LEU A 122 -2.68 -6.04 -22.18
C LEU A 122 -2.64 -7.27 -23.07
N GLY A 123 -2.72 -6.98 -24.37
CA GLY A 123 -2.75 -7.96 -25.43
C GLY A 123 -1.58 -8.94 -25.32
N ASN A 124 -1.88 -10.20 -25.62
CA ASN A 124 -0.90 -11.24 -25.86
C ASN A 124 0.14 -10.74 -26.88
N GLY A 125 1.34 -10.45 -26.40
CA GLY A 125 2.54 -10.38 -27.22
C GLY A 125 3.28 -11.70 -27.10
N GLU A 126 2.84 -12.70 -27.87
CA GLU A 126 3.62 -13.90 -28.14
C GLU A 126 4.84 -13.49 -29.00
N PRO A 127 6.09 -13.83 -28.64
CA PRO A 127 7.19 -13.75 -29.59
C PRO A 127 7.23 -15.03 -30.45
N ALA A 128 7.08 -14.83 -31.77
CA ALA A 128 7.41 -15.80 -32.81
C ALA A 128 8.93 -15.89 -33.05
#